data_AF-A0A1I2G040-F1
#
_entry.id   AF-A0A1I2G040-F1
#
_cell.length_a   1.000
_cell.length_b   1.000
_cell.length_c   1.000
_cell.angle_alpha   90.00
_cell.angle_beta   90.00
_cell.angle_gamma   90.00
#
_symmetry.space_group_name_H-M   'P 1'
#
loop_
_entity.id
_entity.type
_entity.pdbx_description
1 polymer ?
#
loop_
_entity_poly.entity_id
_entity_poly.type
_entity_poly.pdbx_seq_one_letter_code
_entity_poly.pdbx_strand_id
1 'polypeptide(L)'
;MAGLAQRLHGLRLADDVVYGKDLIGPALRELHTAVKLYREGTPTEEVGSKLLRAIGELAQIAGWGVSDAAEHAEAEDIYRLGMRAAQAAEDGVLSGNVAGSLACQWSNTGRTAGAVGLRAQVRLGARGTRRRDPAQRRP
;
A
#
# COMPACT_ATOMS: atom_id res chain seq x y z
N MET A 1 -34.87 -7.23 -9.72
CA MET A 1 -33.58 -6.59 -10.11
C MET A 1 -33.43 -5.18 -9.54
N ALA A 2 -34.41 -4.28 -9.67
CA ALA A 2 -34.31 -2.89 -9.18
C ALA A 2 -34.02 -2.74 -7.67
N GLY A 3 -34.63 -3.55 -6.80
CA GLY A 3 -34.42 -3.47 -5.35
C GLY A 3 -33.03 -3.89 -4.86
N LEU A 4 -32.31 -4.74 -5.61
CA LEU A 4 -30.94 -5.13 -5.27
C LEU A 4 -29.95 -4.01 -5.65
N ALA A 5 -30.12 -3.42 -6.83
CA ALA A 5 -29.32 -2.28 -7.29
C ALA A 5 -29.45 -1.08 -6.34
N GLN A 6 -30.66 -0.77 -5.86
CA GLN A 6 -30.90 0.31 -4.90
C GLN A 6 -30.18 0.09 -3.56
N ARG A 7 -30.18 -1.15 -3.04
CA ARG A 7 -29.46 -1.51 -1.81
C ARG A 7 -27.95 -1.49 -2.01
N LEU A 8 -27.46 -1.96 -3.15
CA LEU A 8 -26.03 -1.88 -3.51
C LEU A 8 -25.57 -0.41 -3.62
N HIS A 9 -26.39 0.45 -4.23
CA HIS A 9 -26.12 1.88 -4.31
C HIS A 9 -26.11 2.53 -2.93
N GLY A 10 -27.07 2.21 -2.06
CA GLY A 10 -27.10 2.69 -0.67
C GLY A 10 -25.89 2.23 0.15
N LEU A 11 -25.45 0.99 -0.02
CA LEU A 11 -24.23 0.47 0.61
C LEU A 11 -22.98 1.18 0.08
N ARG A 12 -22.92 1.48 -1.22
CA ARG A 12 -21.79 2.20 -1.83
C ARG A 12 -21.72 3.65 -1.36
N LEU A 13 -22.85 4.34 -1.26
CA LEU A 13 -22.91 5.68 -0.69
C LEU A 13 -22.54 5.69 0.81
N ALA A 14 -22.97 4.68 1.57
CA ALA A 14 -22.58 4.55 2.97
C ALA A 14 -21.07 4.29 3.13
N ASP A 15 -20.47 3.50 2.25
CA ASP A 15 -19.03 3.27 2.16
C ASP A 15 -18.26 4.56 1.78
N ASP A 16 -18.74 5.30 0.76
CA ASP A 16 -18.18 6.58 0.34
C ASP A 16 -18.19 7.62 1.48
N VAL A 17 -19.20 7.57 2.37
CA VAL A 17 -19.35 8.46 3.53
C VAL A 17 -18.52 8.00 4.73
N VAL A 18 -18.47 6.69 5.04
CA VAL A 18 -17.77 6.17 6.23
C VAL A 18 -16.26 5.98 6.01
N TYR A 19 -15.83 5.68 4.78
CA TYR A 19 -14.43 5.36 4.46
C TYR A 19 -13.84 6.20 3.33
N GLY A 20 -14.66 6.66 2.37
CA GLY A 20 -14.19 7.29 1.14
C GLY A 20 -13.77 8.76 1.26
N LYS A 21 -14.59 9.67 1.82
CA LYS A 21 -14.29 11.12 1.71
C LYS A 21 -13.59 11.74 2.92
N ASP A 22 -13.84 11.23 4.12
CA ASP A 22 -13.36 11.87 5.36
C ASP A 22 -12.01 11.31 5.86
N LEU A 23 -11.60 10.11 5.42
CA LEU A 23 -10.35 9.47 5.85
C LEU A 23 -9.15 9.73 4.91
N ILE A 24 -9.40 9.93 3.61
CA ILE A 24 -8.32 10.12 2.61
C ILE A 24 -7.50 11.36 2.92
N GLY A 25 -8.16 12.49 3.17
CA GLY A 25 -7.49 13.76 3.47
C GLY A 25 -6.54 13.66 4.68
N PRO A 26 -7.00 13.16 5.84
CA PRO A 26 -6.14 12.84 6.96
C PRO A 26 -5.02 11.86 6.62
N ALA A 27 -5.31 10.74 5.95
CA ALA A 27 -4.30 9.73 5.61
C ALA A 27 -3.19 10.30 4.71
N LEU A 28 -3.53 11.12 3.71
CA LEU A 28 -2.57 11.81 2.85
C LEU A 28 -1.71 12.82 3.64
N ARG A 29 -2.31 13.57 4.57
CA ARG A 29 -1.56 14.50 5.43
C ARG A 29 -0.58 13.77 6.34
N GLU A 30 -0.99 12.67 6.95
CA GLU A 30 -0.11 11.84 7.77
C GLU A 30 0.98 11.18 6.91
N LEU A 31 0.64 10.70 5.71
CA LEU A 31 1.61 10.15 4.78
C LEU A 31 2.71 11.17 4.43
N HIS A 32 2.30 12.40 4.08
CA HIS A 32 3.25 13.48 3.79
C HIS A 32 4.11 13.83 5.02
N THR A 33 3.51 13.89 6.21
CA THR A 33 4.23 14.16 7.46
C THR A 33 5.25 13.06 7.75
N ALA A 34 4.88 11.79 7.66
CA ALA A 34 5.78 10.65 7.89
C ALA A 34 6.93 10.63 6.88
N VAL A 35 6.65 10.87 5.60
CA VAL A 35 7.68 11.00 4.55
C VAL A 35 8.64 12.15 4.85
N LYS A 36 8.12 13.30 5.27
CA LYS A 36 8.92 14.46 5.64
C LYS A 36 9.84 14.15 6.81
N LEU A 37 9.30 13.58 7.89
CA LEU A 37 10.07 13.18 9.08
C LEU A 37 11.19 12.18 8.74
N TYR A 38 10.91 11.22 7.86
CA TYR A 38 11.91 10.26 7.42
C TYR A 38 13.01 10.88 6.56
N ARG A 39 12.68 11.82 5.66
CA ARG A 39 13.62 12.41 4.69
C ARG A 39 14.45 13.57 5.26
N GLU A 40 13.85 14.39 6.10
CA GLU A 40 14.47 15.61 6.62
C GLU A 40 15.03 15.41 8.03
N GLY A 41 14.60 14.36 8.73
CA GLY A 41 15.16 13.99 10.03
C GLY A 41 16.45 13.18 9.91
N THR A 42 17.14 13.04 11.04
CA THR A 42 18.19 12.03 11.28
C THR A 42 17.66 11.00 12.27
N PRO A 43 16.69 10.14 11.87
CA PRO A 43 16.16 9.12 12.75
C PRO A 43 17.23 8.08 13.08
N THR A 44 17.16 7.53 14.29
CA THR A 44 17.89 6.30 14.60
C THR A 44 17.35 5.16 13.72
N GLU A 45 18.13 4.08 13.59
CA GLU A 45 17.72 2.92 12.78
C GLU A 45 16.33 2.38 13.19
N GLU A 46 16.08 2.28 14.50
CA GLU A 46 14.79 1.82 15.03
C GLU A 46 13.63 2.77 14.67
N VAL A 47 13.84 4.09 14.82
CA VAL A 47 12.82 5.09 14.48
C VAL A 47 12.60 5.15 12.97
N GLY A 48 13.67 5.05 12.18
CA GLY A 48 13.61 5.01 10.72
C GLY A 48 12.81 3.81 10.21
N SER A 49 13.03 2.63 10.78
CA SER A 49 12.26 1.41 10.45
C SER A 49 10.77 1.58 10.77
N LYS A 50 10.43 2.16 11.94
CA LYS A 50 9.04 2.46 12.32
C LYS A 50 8.38 3.46 11.37
N LEU A 51 9.09 4.53 11.00
CA LEU A 51 8.58 5.52 10.04
C LEU A 51 8.34 4.90 8.66
N LEU A 52 9.24 4.04 8.18
CA LEU A 52 9.07 3.34 6.91
C LEU A 52 7.86 2.41 6.91
N ARG A 53 7.60 1.69 8.00
CA ARG A 53 6.37 0.88 8.15
C ARG A 53 5.12 1.76 8.14
N ALA A 54 5.13 2.86 8.91
CA ALA A 54 4.03 3.81 8.93
C ALA A 54 3.75 4.41 7.54
N ILE A 55 4.79 4.75 6.77
CA ILE A 55 4.65 5.21 5.37
C ILE A 55 3.99 4.13 4.51
N GLY A 56 4.38 2.85 4.67
CA GLY A 56 3.78 1.74 3.95
C GLY A 56 2.29 1.54 4.26
N GLU A 57 1.90 1.61 5.53
CA GLU A 57 0.51 1.47 5.98
C GLU A 57 -0.34 2.66 5.52
N LEU A 58 0.14 3.89 5.69
CA LEU A 58 -0.54 5.11 5.26
C LEU A 58 -0.71 5.15 3.74
N ALA A 59 0.29 4.71 2.98
CA ALA A 59 0.20 4.59 1.53
C ALA A 59 -0.83 3.55 1.10
N GLN A 60 -1.01 2.45 1.85
CA GLN A 60 -2.07 1.49 1.55
C GLN A 60 -3.45 2.11 1.69
N ILE A 61 -3.69 2.81 2.80
CA ILE A 61 -4.98 3.46 3.11
C ILE A 61 -5.26 4.58 2.12
N ALA A 62 -4.32 5.49 1.94
CA ALA A 62 -4.48 6.64 1.04
C ALA A 62 -4.61 6.19 -0.43
N GLY A 63 -3.78 5.24 -0.88
CA GLY A 63 -3.83 4.74 -2.24
C GLY A 63 -5.18 4.07 -2.58
N TRP A 64 -5.79 3.38 -1.62
CA TRP A 64 -7.13 2.79 -1.83
C TRP A 64 -8.17 3.87 -2.06
N GLY A 65 -8.22 4.87 -1.18
CA GLY A 65 -9.19 5.95 -1.35
C GLY A 65 -8.99 6.76 -2.64
N VAL A 66 -7.74 7.09 -3.01
CA VAL A 66 -7.43 7.81 -4.26
C VAL A 66 -7.80 6.96 -5.49
N SER A 67 -7.60 5.64 -5.43
CA SER A 67 -8.02 4.72 -6.50
C SER A 67 -9.54 4.71 -6.66
N ASP A 68 -10.30 4.72 -5.56
CA ASP A 68 -11.77 4.71 -5.60
C ASP A 68 -12.34 6.04 -6.10
N ALA A 69 -11.62 7.15 -5.92
CA ALA A 69 -11.91 8.45 -6.54
C ALA A 69 -11.58 8.52 -8.05
N ALA A 70 -11.19 7.39 -8.67
CA ALA A 70 -10.77 7.25 -10.06
C ALA A 70 -9.46 7.97 -10.46
N GLU A 71 -8.69 8.47 -9.49
CA GLU A 71 -7.37 9.08 -9.70
C GLU A 71 -6.27 8.00 -9.74
N HIS A 72 -6.40 7.06 -10.67
CA HIS A 72 -5.61 5.82 -10.69
C HIS A 72 -4.10 6.02 -10.84
N ALA A 73 -3.66 7.09 -11.52
CA ALA A 73 -2.24 7.39 -11.67
C ALA A 73 -1.61 7.82 -10.33
N GLU A 74 -2.29 8.71 -9.60
CA GLU A 74 -1.84 9.16 -8.28
C GLU A 74 -1.86 8.01 -7.27
N ALA A 75 -2.92 7.19 -7.28
CA ALA A 75 -2.99 5.99 -6.44
C ALA A 75 -1.83 5.01 -6.71
N GLU A 76 -1.45 4.81 -7.98
CA GLU A 76 -0.33 3.96 -8.36
C GLU A 76 1.01 4.46 -7.81
N ASP A 77 1.24 5.78 -7.82
CA ASP A 77 2.45 6.38 -7.24
C ASP A 77 2.49 6.27 -5.72
N ILE A 78 1.35 6.47 -5.05
CA ILE A 78 1.21 6.27 -3.60
C ILE A 78 1.49 4.81 -3.23
N TYR A 79 0.90 3.85 -3.94
CA TYR A 79 1.15 2.43 -3.67
C TYR A 79 2.61 2.05 -3.90
N ARG A 80 3.24 2.55 -4.96
CA ARG A 80 4.67 2.30 -5.20
C ARG A 80 5.57 2.89 -4.12
N LEU A 81 5.23 4.07 -3.59
CA LEU A 81 5.92 4.64 -2.44
C LEU A 81 5.82 3.70 -1.24
N GLY A 82 4.60 3.27 -0.90
CA GLY A 82 4.37 2.34 0.22
C GLY A 82 5.11 1.02 0.08
N MET A 83 5.14 0.44 -1.12
CA MET A 83 5.89 -0.79 -1.41
C MET A 83 7.39 -0.62 -1.16
N ARG A 84 7.99 0.48 -1.65
CA ARG A 84 9.42 0.75 -1.44
C ARG A 84 9.72 0.97 0.04
N ALA A 85 8.86 1.69 0.76
CA ALA A 85 9.04 1.93 2.18
C ALA A 85 8.96 0.62 2.99
N ALA A 86 7.96 -0.22 2.73
CA ALA A 86 7.83 -1.52 3.37
C ALA A 86 9.03 -2.45 3.07
N GLN A 87 9.54 -2.43 1.83
CA GLN A 87 10.75 -3.19 1.48
C GLN A 87 11.98 -2.68 2.22
N ALA A 88 12.15 -1.36 2.35
CA ALA A 88 13.24 -0.75 3.11
C ALA A 88 13.14 -1.04 4.61
N ALA A 89 11.93 -1.26 5.14
CA ALA A 89 11.70 -1.72 6.52
C ALA A 89 11.79 -3.25 6.69
N GLU A 90 12.16 -3.98 5.63
CA GLU A 90 12.20 -5.45 5.56
C GLU A 90 10.85 -6.12 5.90
N ASP A 91 9.75 -5.40 5.74
CA ASP A 91 8.40 -5.89 5.99
C ASP A 91 7.79 -6.47 4.70
N GLY A 92 8.11 -7.74 4.45
CA GLY A 92 7.60 -8.47 3.29
C GLY A 92 6.08 -8.68 3.31
N VAL A 93 5.44 -8.68 4.48
CA VAL A 93 3.99 -8.82 4.61
C VAL A 93 3.32 -7.53 4.16
N LEU A 94 3.76 -6.39 4.69
CA LEU A 94 3.24 -5.07 4.30
C LEU A 94 3.49 -4.77 2.83
N SER A 95 4.69 -5.06 2.30
CA SER A 95 4.99 -4.92 0.87
C SER A 95 4.06 -5.77 0.00
N GLY A 96 3.75 -7.00 0.42
CA GLY A 96 2.77 -7.88 -0.21
C GLY A 96 1.35 -7.31 -0.19
N ASN A 97 0.94 -6.75 0.94
CA ASN A 97 -0.39 -6.16 1.11
C ASN A 97 -0.59 -4.94 0.19
N VAL A 98 0.37 -4.01 0.17
CA VAL A 98 0.33 -2.82 -0.70
C VAL A 98 0.34 -3.22 -2.18
N ALA A 99 1.18 -4.19 -2.56
CA ALA A 99 1.21 -4.70 -3.92
C ALA A 99 -0.08 -5.43 -4.32
N GLY A 100 -0.73 -6.09 -3.37
CA GLY A 100 -2.05 -6.69 -3.53
C GLY A 100 -3.10 -5.67 -3.93
N SER A 101 -3.14 -4.53 -3.24
CA SER A 101 -4.03 -3.40 -3.53
C SER A 101 -3.76 -2.80 -4.92
N LEU A 102 -2.50 -2.53 -5.27
CA LEU A 102 -2.14 -2.03 -6.60
C LEU A 102 -2.50 -3.03 -7.73
N ALA A 103 -2.27 -4.32 -7.51
CA ALA A 103 -2.67 -5.36 -8.44
C ALA A 103 -4.20 -5.44 -8.62
N CYS A 104 -4.97 -5.20 -7.56
CA CYS A 104 -6.43 -5.10 -7.66
C CYS A 104 -6.84 -3.89 -8.51
N GLN A 105 -6.28 -2.71 -8.26
CA GLN A 105 -6.52 -1.52 -9.11
C GLN A 105 -6.22 -1.83 -10.59
N TRP A 106 -5.03 -2.36 -10.89
CA TRP A 106 -4.66 -2.73 -12.25
C TRP A 106 -5.61 -3.74 -12.88
N SER A 107 -6.10 -4.71 -12.12
CA SER A 107 -7.08 -5.67 -12.63
C SER A 107 -8.41 -4.98 -12.97
N ASN A 108 -8.86 -4.07 -12.11
CA ASN A 108 -10.10 -3.32 -12.30
C ASN A 108 -10.01 -2.32 -13.48
N THR A 109 -8.81 -1.82 -13.80
CA THR A 109 -8.56 -0.93 -14.94
C THR A 109 -8.07 -1.67 -16.21
N GLY A 110 -8.19 -3.00 -16.27
CA GLY A 110 -7.87 -3.81 -17.46
C GLY A 110 -6.39 -4.19 -17.65
N ARG A 111 -5.49 -3.83 -16.73
CA ARG A 111 -4.04 -4.18 -16.72
C ARG A 111 -3.76 -5.52 -16.03
N THR A 112 -4.53 -6.56 -16.35
CA THR A 112 -4.51 -7.87 -15.68
C THR A 112 -3.16 -8.59 -15.74
N ALA A 113 -2.48 -8.56 -16.89
CA ALA A 113 -1.14 -9.15 -17.04
C ALA A 113 -0.10 -8.49 -16.11
N GLY A 114 -0.18 -7.16 -15.97
CA GLY A 114 0.65 -6.40 -15.04
C GLY A 114 0.37 -6.79 -13.58
N ALA A 115 -0.89 -6.98 -13.22
CA ALA A 115 -1.29 -7.38 -11.87
C ALA A 115 -0.72 -8.76 -11.47
N VAL A 116 -0.74 -9.73 -12.39
CA VAL A 116 -0.13 -11.05 -12.17
C VAL A 116 1.39 -10.93 -12.01
N GLY A 117 2.05 -10.16 -12.88
CA GLY A 117 3.48 -9.92 -12.81
C GLY A 117 3.92 -9.30 -11.48
N LEU A 118 3.20 -8.28 -11.00
CA LEU A 118 3.49 -7.62 -9.72
C LEU A 118 3.39 -8.58 -8.53
N ARG A 119 2.33 -9.37 -8.46
CA ARG A 119 2.13 -10.35 -7.39
C ARG A 119 3.23 -11.42 -7.38
N ALA A 120 3.68 -11.85 -8.56
CA ALA A 120 4.78 -12.79 -8.69
C ALA A 120 6.10 -12.18 -8.18
N GLN A 121 6.41 -10.94 -8.58
CA GLN A 121 7.63 -10.24 -8.16
C GLN A 121 7.73 -10.12 -6.63
N VAL A 122 6.67 -9.66 -5.97
CA VAL A 122 6.70 -9.47 -4.51
C VAL A 122 6.78 -10.79 -3.77
N ARG A 123 6.13 -11.86 -4.26
CA ARG A 123 6.27 -13.21 -3.71
C ARG A 123 7.70 -13.74 -3.82
N LEU A 124 8.40 -13.46 -4.92
CA LEU A 124 9.80 -13.85 -5.10
C LEU A 124 10.73 -13.05 -4.17
N GLY A 125 10.51 -11.74 -4.05
CA GLY A 125 11.27 -10.87 -3.13
C GLY A 125 11.15 -11.31 -1.66
N ALA A 126 9.93 -11.66 -1.21
CA ALA A 126 9.69 -12.14 0.16
C ALA A 126 10.32 -13.51 0.46
N ARG A 127 10.61 -14.33 -0.56
CA ARG A 127 11.36 -15.59 -0.40
C ARG A 127 12.87 -15.35 -0.34
N GLY A 128 13.37 -14.31 -1.01
CA GLY A 128 14.78 -13.92 -0.99
C GLY A 128 15.22 -13.36 0.37
N THR A 129 14.35 -12.60 1.06
CA THR A 129 14.64 -12.05 2.40
C THR A 129 14.67 -13.13 3.48
N ARG A 130 13.78 -14.14 3.44
CA ARG A 130 13.80 -15.29 4.37
C ARG A 130 15.02 -16.21 4.22
N ARG A 131 15.80 -16.09 3.15
CA ARG A 131 16.95 -16.98 2.88
C ARG A 131 18.28 -16.44 3.40
N ARG A 132 18.31 -15.30 4.08
CA ARG A 132 19.47 -14.80 4.83
C ARG A 132 19.31 -15.14 6.32
N ASP A 133 19.43 -16.42 6.65
CA ASP A 133 19.65 -16.84 8.03
C ASP A 133 21.17 -16.97 8.25
N PRO A 134 21.81 -16.18 9.15
CA PRO A 134 23.27 -16.20 9.35
C PRO A 134 23.83 -17.49 9.96
N ALA A 135 22.99 -18.47 10.30
CA ALA A 135 23.38 -19.67 11.04
C ALA A 135 24.16 -20.73 10.23
N GLN A 136 24.45 -20.52 8.94
CA GLN A 136 25.24 -21.44 8.12
C GLN A 136 26.65 -20.94 7.76
N ARG A 137 27.21 -20.00 8.53
CA ARG A 137 28.66 -19.73 8.51
C ARG A 137 29.27 -20.09 9.86
N ARG A 138 29.92 -21.25 9.93
CA ARG A 138 31.32 -21.43 10.36
C ARG A 138 31.65 -22.92 10.60
N PRO A 139 32.95 -23.26 10.65
CA PRO A 139 34.09 -22.69 9.93
C PRO A 139 34.42 -23.47 8.65
#